data_AF-A0ABD5X799-F1
#
_entry.id   AF-A0ABD5X799-F1
#
_cell.length_a   1.000
_cell.length_b   1.000
_cell.length_c   1.000
_cell.angle_alpha   90.00
_cell.angle_beta   90.00
_cell.angle_gamma   90.00
#
_symmetry.space_group_name_H-M   'P 1'
#
loop_
_entity.id
_entity.type
_entity.pdbx_description
1 polymer ?
#
loop_
_entity_poly.entity_id
_entity_poly.type
_entity_poly.pdbx_seq_one_letter_code
_entity_poly.pdbx_strand_id
1 'polypeptide(L)'
;MNAATRYVETSKTNSPVHAYVADHGRGVSKSDIEQTTVAGRSITLSTDVDTDDQNLIADGIQATNPTEKECFANALRMWKHNSRLKYVEGFAVMSDLNAGGFEHAWCLLDGEKLVDPTTESFDCYHGVVIDDPEILRRYADEPPYEGVIGNRKNQREFLREQGYVG
;
A
#
# COMPACT_ATOMS: atom_id res chain seq x y z
N MET A 1 -19.29 -1.22 3.35
CA MET A 1 -18.13 -2.07 3.02
C MET A 1 -17.75 -1.79 1.57
N ASN A 2 -16.50 -1.35 1.33
CA ASN A 2 -16.00 -1.01 -0.01
C ASN A 2 -15.61 -2.28 -0.82
N ALA A 3 -15.33 -2.11 -2.11
CA ALA A 3 -15.07 -3.23 -3.02
C ALA A 3 -13.82 -4.03 -2.66
N ALA A 4 -12.73 -3.36 -2.26
CA ALA A 4 -11.49 -4.02 -1.82
C ALA A 4 -11.69 -4.84 -0.54
N THR A 5 -12.41 -4.28 0.44
CA THR A 5 -12.76 -5.00 1.68
C THR A 5 -13.59 -6.23 1.37
N ARG A 6 -14.61 -6.11 0.51
CA ARG A 6 -15.41 -7.26 0.09
C ARG A 6 -14.55 -8.32 -0.61
N TYR A 7 -13.64 -7.90 -1.48
CA TYR A 7 -12.73 -8.81 -2.17
C TYR A 7 -11.87 -9.61 -1.19
N VAL A 8 -11.24 -8.92 -0.23
CA VAL A 8 -10.37 -9.53 0.79
C VAL A 8 -11.16 -10.52 1.66
N GLU A 9 -12.32 -10.11 2.18
CA GLU A 9 -13.18 -10.96 3.03
C GLU A 9 -13.66 -12.22 2.30
N THR A 10 -14.13 -12.06 1.06
CA THR A 10 -14.61 -13.19 0.26
C THR A 10 -13.47 -14.12 -0.19
N SER A 11 -12.25 -13.59 -0.26
CA SER A 11 -11.05 -14.32 -0.66
C SER A 11 -10.22 -14.81 0.53
N LYS A 12 -10.70 -14.65 1.78
CA LYS A 12 -9.93 -14.92 3.00
C LYS A 12 -9.30 -16.31 3.03
N THR A 13 -9.98 -17.32 2.51
CA THR A 13 -9.51 -18.71 2.45
C THR A 13 -8.62 -19.03 1.25
N ASN A 14 -8.42 -18.09 0.32
CA ASN A 14 -7.67 -18.33 -0.92
C ASN A 14 -6.16 -18.42 -0.68
N SER A 15 -5.63 -17.65 0.29
CA SER A 15 -4.22 -17.72 0.66
C SER A 15 -3.96 -17.14 2.05
N PRO A 16 -2.82 -17.47 2.68
CA PRO A 16 -2.36 -16.84 3.93
C PRO A 16 -2.26 -15.31 3.86
N VAL A 17 -1.96 -14.75 2.69
CA VAL A 17 -1.93 -13.29 2.46
C VAL A 17 -3.34 -12.71 2.61
N HIS A 18 -4.34 -13.31 1.96
CA HIS A 18 -5.72 -12.85 2.09
C HIS A 18 -6.23 -13.00 3.52
N ALA A 19 -5.91 -14.11 4.19
CA ALA A 19 -6.27 -14.32 5.58
C ALA A 19 -5.73 -13.22 6.48
N TYR A 20 -4.42 -12.97 6.42
CA TYR A 20 -3.76 -11.94 7.23
C TYR A 20 -4.30 -10.54 6.93
N VAL A 21 -4.45 -10.19 5.65
CA VAL A 21 -4.95 -8.88 5.26
C VAL A 21 -6.42 -8.70 5.67
N ALA A 22 -7.26 -9.75 5.64
CA ALA A 22 -8.62 -9.68 6.14
C ALA A 22 -8.69 -9.46 7.66
N ASP A 23 -7.82 -10.14 8.42
CA ASP A 23 -7.84 -10.10 9.88
C ASP A 23 -7.26 -8.79 10.46
N HIS A 24 -6.34 -8.15 9.75
CA HIS A 24 -5.57 -7.01 10.27
C HIS A 24 -5.75 -5.73 9.44
N GLY A 25 -6.40 -5.81 8.29
CA GLY A 25 -6.49 -4.71 7.34
C GLY A 25 -7.61 -3.73 7.62
N ARG A 26 -7.51 -2.57 7.00
CA ARG A 26 -8.56 -1.55 6.96
C ARG A 26 -8.81 -1.08 5.54
N GLY A 27 -10.07 -0.78 5.24
CA GLY A 27 -10.51 -0.31 3.94
C GLY A 27 -10.45 1.21 3.80
N VAL A 28 -10.08 1.68 2.62
CA VAL A 28 -10.23 3.08 2.16
C VAL A 28 -11.19 3.08 0.97
N SER A 29 -12.21 3.94 1.00
CA SER A 29 -13.29 3.94 0.00
C SER A 29 -13.05 4.96 -1.10
N LYS A 30 -13.66 4.74 -2.26
CA LYS A 30 -13.60 5.67 -3.42
C LYS A 30 -14.01 7.11 -3.08
N SER A 31 -14.93 7.30 -2.14
CA SER A 31 -15.39 8.62 -1.70
C SER A 31 -14.33 9.41 -0.94
N ASP A 32 -13.33 8.74 -0.40
CA ASP A 32 -12.36 9.30 0.54
C ASP A 32 -11.02 9.58 -0.15
N ILE A 33 -10.94 9.29 -1.45
CA ILE A 33 -9.74 9.43 -2.28
C ILE A 33 -10.05 10.10 -3.61
N GLU A 34 -9.02 10.70 -4.18
CA GLU A 34 -9.04 11.26 -5.52
C GLU A 34 -7.74 10.95 -6.26
N GLN A 35 -7.82 10.95 -7.59
CA GLN A 35 -6.65 10.95 -8.44
C GLN A 35 -6.30 12.40 -8.79
N THR A 36 -5.08 12.82 -8.47
CA THR A 36 -4.60 14.17 -8.75
C THR A 36 -3.16 14.16 -9.24
N THR A 37 -2.67 15.33 -9.67
CA THR A 37 -1.25 15.51 -10.00
C THR A 37 -0.51 16.22 -8.87
N VAL A 38 0.52 15.57 -8.32
CA VAL A 38 1.43 16.14 -7.32
C VAL A 38 2.86 16.03 -7.84
N ALA A 39 3.62 17.12 -7.79
CA ALA A 39 4.99 17.19 -8.32
C ALA A 39 5.14 16.69 -9.78
N GLY A 40 4.13 16.92 -10.62
CA GLY A 40 4.12 16.48 -12.02
C GLY A 40 3.79 15.00 -12.24
N ARG A 41 3.40 14.28 -11.18
CA ARG A 41 3.03 12.86 -11.24
C ARG A 41 1.56 12.66 -10.88
N SER A 42 0.85 11.86 -11.68
CA SER A 42 -0.49 11.38 -11.34
C SER A 42 -0.39 10.38 -10.19
N ILE A 43 -1.11 10.63 -9.10
CA ILE A 43 -1.14 9.80 -7.89
C ILE A 43 -2.58 9.65 -7.40
N THR A 44 -2.82 8.67 -6.54
CA THR A 44 -4.08 8.57 -5.77
C THR A 44 -3.81 9.01 -4.33
N LEU A 45 -4.61 9.93 -3.78
CA LEU A 45 -4.48 10.38 -2.39
C LEU A 45 -5.84 10.58 -1.72
N SER A 46 -5.85 10.69 -0.40
CA SER A 46 -7.05 11.08 0.34
C SER A 46 -7.50 12.52 0.03
N THR A 47 -8.82 12.72 -0.04
CA THR A 47 -9.42 14.02 -0.41
C THR A 47 -9.26 15.12 0.64
N ASP A 48 -8.90 14.77 1.87
CA ASP A 48 -8.77 15.68 3.02
C ASP A 48 -7.29 16.02 3.34
N VAL A 49 -6.38 15.77 2.41
CA VAL A 49 -4.98 16.21 2.47
C VAL A 49 -4.93 17.74 2.35
N ASP A 50 -4.30 18.40 3.32
CA ASP A 50 -4.09 19.85 3.31
C ASP A 50 -2.84 20.24 2.49
N THR A 51 -2.58 21.55 2.36
CA THR A 51 -1.47 22.07 1.58
C THR A 51 -0.10 21.67 2.14
N ASP A 52 0.07 21.60 3.46
CA ASP A 52 1.35 21.25 4.08
C ASP A 52 1.66 19.77 3.86
N ASP A 53 0.65 18.92 4.01
CA ASP A 53 0.71 17.50 3.69
C ASP A 53 0.97 17.26 2.20
N GLN A 54 0.33 18.02 1.32
CA GLN A 54 0.57 17.93 -0.12
C GLN A 54 2.01 18.33 -0.48
N ASN A 55 2.59 19.34 0.18
CA ASN A 55 3.99 19.73 0.00
C ASN A 55 4.95 18.62 0.46
N LEU A 56 4.65 17.95 1.57
CA LEU A 56 5.44 16.80 2.04
C LEU A 56 5.38 15.64 1.04
N ILE A 57 4.20 15.34 0.51
CA ILE A 57 4.02 14.29 -0.51
C ILE A 57 4.80 14.67 -1.79
N ALA A 58 4.74 15.93 -2.21
CA ALA A 58 5.47 16.42 -3.38
C ALA A 58 7.00 16.26 -3.22
N ASP A 59 7.55 16.63 -2.06
CA ASP A 59 8.95 16.43 -1.72
C ASP A 59 9.34 14.95 -1.77
N GLY A 60 8.52 14.07 -1.19
CA GLY A 60 8.72 12.62 -1.27
C GLY A 60 8.72 12.07 -2.70
N ILE A 61 7.79 12.51 -3.55
CA ILE A 61 7.73 12.12 -4.96
C ILE A 61 8.98 12.58 -5.72
N GLN A 62 9.44 13.81 -5.48
CA GLN A 62 10.64 14.34 -6.13
C GLN A 62 11.91 13.60 -5.68
N ALA A 63 12.04 13.33 -4.38
CA ALA A 63 13.21 12.67 -3.81
C ALA A 63 13.31 11.20 -4.21
N THR A 64 12.16 10.50 -4.30
CA THR A 64 12.13 9.04 -4.53
C THR A 64 11.92 8.65 -5.98
N ASN A 65 11.45 9.58 -6.82
CA ASN A 65 11.11 9.39 -8.23
C ASN A 65 10.39 8.04 -8.51
N PRO A 66 9.14 7.89 -8.03
CA PRO A 66 8.42 6.62 -8.09
C PRO A 66 8.36 6.03 -9.51
N THR A 67 8.56 4.72 -9.63
CA THR A 67 8.63 4.01 -10.91
C THR A 67 7.34 3.23 -11.17
N GLU A 68 6.85 3.21 -12.40
CA GLU A 68 5.64 2.45 -12.74
C GLU A 68 5.80 0.96 -12.43
N LYS A 69 4.73 0.30 -11.99
CA LYS A 69 4.71 -1.14 -11.63
C LYS A 69 5.66 -1.55 -10.51
N GLU A 70 6.15 -0.60 -9.70
CA GLU A 70 6.99 -0.86 -8.51
C GLU A 70 6.29 -0.43 -7.21
N CYS A 71 5.01 -0.77 -7.01
CA CYS A 71 4.21 -0.28 -5.87
C CYS A 71 4.89 -0.49 -4.50
N PHE A 72 5.39 -1.70 -4.24
CA PHE A 72 6.13 -2.02 -3.01
C PHE A 72 7.40 -1.16 -2.84
N ALA A 73 8.22 -1.05 -3.89
CA ALA A 73 9.44 -0.24 -3.84
C ALA A 73 9.13 1.24 -3.63
N ASN A 74 8.12 1.77 -4.33
CA ASN A 74 7.73 3.17 -4.25
C ASN A 74 7.26 3.52 -2.84
N ALA A 75 6.37 2.70 -2.26
CA ALA A 75 5.87 2.90 -0.91
C ALA A 75 6.98 2.78 0.14
N LEU A 76 7.92 1.83 0.00
CA LEU A 76 9.08 1.71 0.89
C LEU A 76 10.02 2.93 0.80
N ARG A 77 10.31 3.42 -0.42
CA ARG A 77 11.14 4.61 -0.62
C ARG A 77 10.48 5.85 -0.01
N MET A 78 9.17 6.00 -0.18
CA MET A 78 8.38 7.08 0.43
C MET A 78 8.42 7.02 1.97
N TRP A 79 8.20 5.85 2.55
CA TRP A 79 8.34 5.62 4.00
C TRP A 79 9.75 5.96 4.51
N LYS A 80 10.79 5.52 3.79
CA LYS A 80 12.19 5.78 4.16
C LYS A 80 12.53 7.27 4.11
N HIS A 81 11.93 8.00 3.18
CA HIS A 81 12.11 9.45 3.02
C HIS A 81 11.47 10.23 4.17
N ASN A 82 10.25 9.87 4.59
CA ASN A 82 9.56 10.58 5.65
C ASN A 82 8.77 9.64 6.57
N SER A 83 9.13 9.64 7.87
CA SER A 83 8.53 8.77 8.89
C SER A 83 7.03 8.98 9.13
N ARG A 84 6.43 10.08 8.66
CA ARG A 84 4.98 10.29 8.67
C ARG A 84 4.26 9.39 7.66
N LEU A 85 4.92 8.99 6.58
CA LEU A 85 4.38 8.09 5.57
C LEU A 85 4.53 6.64 6.04
N LYS A 86 3.46 6.05 6.58
CA LYS A 86 3.46 4.67 7.07
C LYS A 86 3.26 3.70 5.92
N TYR A 87 4.09 2.66 5.86
CA TYR A 87 4.02 1.65 4.80
C TYR A 87 2.81 0.72 4.97
N VAL A 88 2.12 0.42 3.88
CA VAL A 88 0.93 -0.43 3.85
C VAL A 88 1.00 -1.43 2.71
N GLU A 89 0.58 -2.66 2.98
CA GLU A 89 0.37 -3.71 1.98
C GLU A 89 -1.04 -4.27 2.06
N GLY A 90 -1.60 -4.62 0.91
CA GLY A 90 -2.88 -5.27 0.82
C GLY A 90 -3.37 -5.38 -0.60
N PHE A 91 -4.64 -5.05 -0.81
CA PHE A 91 -5.29 -5.16 -2.10
C PHE A 91 -5.95 -3.85 -2.53
N ALA A 92 -5.76 -3.49 -3.80
CA ALA A 92 -6.44 -2.39 -4.45
C ALA A 92 -7.35 -2.91 -5.57
N VAL A 93 -8.49 -2.26 -5.81
CA VAL A 93 -9.48 -2.69 -6.81
C VAL A 93 -9.74 -1.57 -7.81
N MET A 94 -9.75 -1.92 -9.10
CA MET A 94 -10.27 -1.07 -10.17
C MET A 94 -11.68 -1.56 -10.54
N SER A 95 -12.71 -0.74 -10.30
CA SER A 95 -14.11 -1.15 -10.49
C SER A 95 -14.41 -1.45 -11.95
N ASP A 96 -13.73 -0.76 -12.88
CA ASP A 96 -14.00 -0.84 -14.32
C ASP A 96 -13.47 -2.12 -14.97
N LEU A 97 -12.54 -2.83 -14.33
CA LEU A 97 -11.88 -4.01 -14.92
C LEU A 97 -12.50 -5.35 -14.50
N ASN A 98 -13.40 -5.37 -13.51
CA ASN A 98 -14.00 -6.59 -12.93
C ASN A 98 -12.98 -7.71 -12.62
N ALA A 99 -11.72 -7.33 -12.39
CA ALA A 99 -10.56 -8.23 -12.33
C ALA A 99 -10.25 -8.76 -10.92
N GLY A 100 -11.07 -8.39 -9.93
CA GLY A 100 -10.80 -8.64 -8.51
C GLY A 100 -9.84 -7.60 -7.92
N GLY A 101 -9.17 -7.97 -6.81
CA GLY A 101 -8.16 -7.16 -6.15
C GLY A 101 -6.74 -7.50 -6.61
N PHE A 102 -5.91 -6.47 -6.71
CA PHE A 102 -4.50 -6.56 -7.04
C PHE A 102 -3.68 -6.42 -5.75
N GLU A 103 -2.74 -7.34 -5.51
CA GLU A 103 -1.75 -7.15 -4.45
C GLU A 103 -1.01 -5.83 -4.70
N HIS A 104 -1.01 -4.94 -3.71
CA HIS A 104 -0.55 -3.57 -3.88
C HIS A 104 0.02 -3.01 -2.57
N ALA A 105 0.84 -1.98 -2.70
CA ALA A 105 1.41 -1.24 -1.58
C ALA A 105 1.33 0.26 -1.78
N TRP A 106 1.12 0.99 -0.68
CA TRP A 106 0.96 2.44 -0.64
C TRP A 106 1.41 2.95 0.73
N CYS A 107 1.32 4.26 0.93
CA CYS A 107 1.57 4.88 2.22
C CYS A 107 0.29 5.43 2.85
N LEU A 108 0.26 5.48 4.18
CA LEU A 108 -0.69 6.29 4.93
C LEU A 108 0.05 7.41 5.64
N LEU A 109 -0.22 8.65 5.25
CA LEU A 109 0.29 9.82 5.93
C LEU A 109 -0.35 9.92 7.32
N ASP A 110 0.50 10.02 8.33
CA ASP A 110 0.17 9.94 9.76
C ASP A 110 -0.65 8.70 10.14
N GLY A 111 -0.59 7.66 9.31
CA GLY A 111 -1.39 6.45 9.51
C GLY A 111 -2.88 6.64 9.24
N GLU A 112 -3.30 7.67 8.52
CA GLU A 112 -4.73 7.92 8.23
C GLU A 112 -4.99 8.16 6.75
N LYS A 113 -4.27 9.10 6.14
CA LYS A 113 -4.55 9.60 4.77
C LYS A 113 -3.80 8.78 3.73
N LEU A 114 -4.51 8.24 2.73
CA LEU A 114 -3.92 7.46 1.66
C LEU A 114 -3.01 8.31 0.78
N VAL A 115 -1.83 7.77 0.47
CA VAL A 115 -0.87 8.29 -0.50
C VAL A 115 -0.34 7.13 -1.31
N ASP A 116 -0.84 6.99 -2.53
CA ASP A 116 -0.39 5.98 -3.49
C ASP A 116 0.29 6.68 -4.67
N PRO A 117 1.63 6.65 -4.72
CA PRO A 117 2.40 7.29 -5.77
C PRO A 117 2.40 6.50 -7.09
N THR A 118 1.65 5.41 -7.22
CA THR A 118 1.52 4.68 -8.48
C THR A 118 0.54 5.37 -9.43
N THR A 119 0.72 5.19 -10.74
CA THR A 119 -0.08 5.90 -11.77
C THR A 119 -1.40 5.18 -12.07
N GLU A 120 -1.51 3.94 -11.61
CA GLU A 120 -2.70 3.11 -11.67
C GLU A 120 -3.89 3.77 -10.93
N SER A 121 -5.04 3.85 -11.61
CA SER A 121 -6.27 4.42 -11.04
C SER A 121 -7.08 3.35 -10.29
N PHE A 122 -6.78 3.15 -9.01
CA PHE A 122 -7.59 2.28 -8.14
C PHE A 122 -8.72 3.06 -7.47
N ASP A 123 -9.85 2.40 -7.26
CA ASP A 123 -11.04 3.00 -6.64
C ASP A 123 -11.17 2.69 -5.15
N CYS A 124 -10.62 1.58 -4.69
CA CYS A 124 -10.79 1.11 -3.32
C CYS A 124 -9.52 0.38 -2.90
N TYR A 125 -9.18 0.53 -1.62
CA TYR A 125 -8.01 -0.12 -1.02
C TYR A 125 -8.44 -0.87 0.23
N HIS A 126 -7.72 -1.93 0.56
CA HIS A 126 -7.83 -2.62 1.85
C HIS A 126 -6.47 -3.22 2.21
N GLY A 127 -5.87 -2.78 3.31
CA GLY A 127 -4.51 -3.19 3.66
C GLY A 127 -4.11 -2.99 5.11
N VAL A 128 -2.98 -3.58 5.44
CA VAL A 128 -2.39 -3.64 6.79
C VAL A 128 -1.22 -2.68 6.87
N VAL A 129 -1.19 -1.84 7.91
CA VAL A 129 -0.01 -1.04 8.21
C VAL A 129 1.06 -1.95 8.79
N ILE A 130 2.25 -1.90 8.21
CA ILE A 130 3.43 -2.56 8.77
C ILE A 130 4.25 -1.45 9.43
N ASP A 131 4.39 -1.51 10.74
CA ASP A 131 4.97 -0.44 11.56
C ASP A 131 6.33 -0.80 12.18
N ASP A 132 6.81 -2.03 11.99
CA ASP A 132 8.14 -2.48 12.42
C ASP A 132 9.25 -1.91 11.51
N PRO A 133 10.07 -0.95 11.98
CA PRO A 133 11.10 -0.32 11.16
C PRO A 133 12.24 -1.24 10.78
N GLU A 134 12.54 -2.27 11.59
CA GLU A 134 13.61 -3.23 11.30
C GLU A 134 13.19 -4.15 10.17
N ILE A 135 11.94 -4.61 10.18
CA ILE A 135 11.34 -5.31 9.04
C ILE A 135 11.40 -4.40 7.82
N LEU A 136 10.87 -3.18 7.86
CA LEU A 136 10.82 -2.32 6.68
C LEU A 136 12.19 -1.98 6.09
N ARG A 137 13.21 -1.73 6.93
CA ARG A 137 14.60 -1.52 6.45
C ARG A 137 15.12 -2.68 5.64
N ARG A 138 14.87 -3.91 6.10
CA ARG A 138 15.29 -5.15 5.41
C ARG A 138 14.79 -5.24 3.97
N TYR A 139 13.59 -4.73 3.70
CA TYR A 139 12.98 -4.75 2.36
C TYR A 139 13.25 -3.47 1.56
N ALA A 140 13.60 -2.37 2.22
CA ALA A 140 13.89 -1.09 1.58
C ALA A 140 15.32 -1.00 1.01
N ASP A 141 16.27 -1.77 1.56
CA ASP A 141 17.70 -1.61 1.26
C ASP A 141 18.24 -2.52 0.15
N GLU A 142 17.57 -3.64 -0.17
CA GLU A 142 18.06 -4.58 -1.18
C GLU A 142 16.97 -5.06 -2.16
N PRO A 143 17.24 -5.06 -3.47
CA PRO A 143 16.36 -5.72 -4.43
C PRO A 143 16.39 -7.24 -4.18
N PRO A 144 15.28 -7.95 -4.42
CA PRO A 144 14.05 -7.49 -5.06
C PRO A 144 13.11 -6.81 -4.06
N TYR A 145 12.54 -5.65 -4.45
CA TYR A 145 11.54 -4.92 -3.67
C TYR A 145 10.17 -5.65 -3.68
N GLU A 146 10.14 -6.88 -3.17
CA GLU A 146 8.92 -7.63 -2.93
C GLU A 146 8.23 -7.10 -1.67
N GLY A 147 6.90 -7.17 -1.63
CA GLY A 147 6.15 -6.86 -0.41
C GLY A 147 6.47 -7.84 0.72
N VAL A 148 6.50 -7.33 1.95
CA VAL A 148 6.68 -8.03 3.23
C VAL A 148 5.69 -9.18 3.42
N ILE A 149 4.40 -8.96 3.19
CA ILE A 149 3.33 -9.96 3.45
C ILE A 149 3.36 -11.04 2.36
N GLY A 150 3.47 -10.62 1.11
CA GLY A 150 3.40 -11.49 -0.08
C GLY A 150 4.71 -12.20 -0.41
N ASN A 151 5.83 -11.86 0.23
CA ASN A 151 7.17 -12.30 -0.16
C ASN A 151 7.26 -13.83 -0.23
N ARG A 152 7.38 -14.37 -1.45
CA ARG A 152 7.54 -15.82 -1.65
C ARG A 152 9.01 -16.24 -1.59
N LYS A 153 9.94 -15.32 -1.85
CA LYS A 153 11.38 -15.61 -1.86
C LYS A 153 11.92 -15.98 -0.50
N ASN A 154 11.44 -15.33 0.57
CA ASN A 154 11.78 -15.69 1.95
C ASN A 154 10.81 -16.72 2.56
N GLN A 155 10.06 -17.44 1.72
CA GLN A 155 9.07 -18.44 2.14
C GLN A 155 7.98 -17.86 3.08
N ARG A 156 7.60 -16.58 2.87
CA ARG A 156 6.61 -15.87 3.70
C ARG A 156 7.00 -15.85 5.17
N GLU A 157 8.27 -15.54 5.46
CA GLU A 157 8.83 -15.47 6.82
C GLU A 157 7.95 -14.64 7.75
N PHE A 158 7.53 -13.44 7.30
CA PHE A 158 6.62 -12.59 8.05
C PHE A 158 5.32 -13.31 8.43
N LEU A 159 4.62 -13.92 7.47
CA LEU A 159 3.37 -14.62 7.75
C LEU A 159 3.56 -15.87 8.63
N ARG A 160 4.71 -16.54 8.56
CA ARG A 160 5.04 -17.65 9.46
C ARG A 160 5.19 -17.16 10.90
N GLU A 161 5.88 -16.05 11.12
CA GLU A 161 6.02 -15.43 12.45
C GLU A 161 4.67 -14.98 13.03
N GLN A 162 3.75 -14.55 12.16
CA GLN A 162 2.36 -14.22 12.55
C GLN A 162 1.46 -15.46 12.72
N GLY A 163 1.94 -16.68 12.44
CA GLY A 163 1.18 -17.93 12.60
C GLY A 163 0.21 -18.27 11.45
N TYR A 164 0.33 -17.62 10.30
CA TYR A 164 -0.53 -17.85 9.12
C TYR A 164 0.03 -18.90 8.14
N VAL A 165 1.29 -19.31 8.34
CA VAL A 165 1.98 -20.34 7.54
C VAL A 165 2.73 -21.27 8.49
N GLY A 166 2.57 -22.58 8.29
CA GLY A 166 3.26 -23.64 9.06
C GLY A 166 4.64 -23.98 8.52
#